data_AF-A0A6J4HJJ4-F1
#
_entry.id   AF-A0A6J4HJJ4-F1
#
_cell.length_a   1.000
_cell.length_b   1.000
_cell.length_c   1.000
_cell.angle_alpha   90.00
_cell.angle_beta   90.00
_cell.angle_gamma   90.00
#
_symmetry.space_group_name_H-M   'P 1'
#
loop_
_entity.id
_entity.type
_entity.pdbx_description
1 polymer ?
#
loop_
_entity_poly.entity_id
_entity_poly.type
_entity_poly.pdbx_seq_one_letter_code
_entity_poly.pdbx_strand_id
1 'polypeptide(L)'
;MARKEEARSAGATAVRALRQQLAERAAAVLRQDPELRSTAIEVGLVDRAWVDEPGEHPVRTSSPVEVVQRFLERSIERKPSVLGGVGLSAIQLLAAGSTTEDGGSPIPIAITFTDLEGFTSFTASEGDEHALDLLAQHHRTVGPIVRSRGGRVVKRIGDGLMLSFPSPEAAVHAALELVDAPPPPLRLRAGVHCGEAVVSGDDLIGHDVNVAARVADAATGGAVLTTVELRDAVGPLRDVAFGIPESLRLKGLDDPVDVCAVSWR
;
A
#
# COMPACT_ATOMS: atom_id res chain seq x y z
N MET A 1 -21.70 8.72 -29.48
CA MET A 1 -22.15 7.61 -28.61
C MET A 1 -21.42 6.32 -28.97
N ALA A 2 -21.51 5.81 -30.21
CA ALA A 2 -20.85 4.57 -30.68
C ALA A 2 -19.34 4.44 -30.38
N ARG A 3 -18.51 5.47 -30.64
CA ARG A 3 -17.05 5.44 -30.38
C ARG A 3 -16.65 5.24 -28.91
N LYS A 4 -17.47 5.69 -27.96
CA LYS A 4 -17.17 5.56 -26.51
C LYS A 4 -17.50 4.15 -26.01
N GLU A 5 -18.45 3.51 -26.65
CA GLU A 5 -18.92 2.15 -26.35
C GLU A 5 -18.00 1.09 -26.97
N GLU A 6 -17.49 1.35 -28.18
CA GLU A 6 -16.44 0.55 -28.82
C GLU A 6 -15.11 0.58 -28.04
N ALA A 7 -14.69 1.75 -27.55
CA ALA A 7 -13.49 1.88 -26.72
C ALA A 7 -13.63 1.14 -25.37
N ARG A 8 -14.84 1.14 -24.79
CA ARG A 8 -15.15 0.44 -23.53
C ARG A 8 -15.19 -1.08 -23.72
N SER A 9 -15.74 -1.55 -24.84
CA SER A 9 -15.77 -2.96 -25.23
C SER A 9 -14.38 -3.50 -25.58
N ALA A 10 -13.57 -2.73 -26.31
CA ALA A 10 -12.18 -3.07 -26.61
C ALA A 10 -11.32 -3.14 -25.34
N GLY A 11 -11.50 -2.18 -24.42
CA GLY A 11 -10.83 -2.20 -23.11
C GLY A 11 -11.24 -3.41 -22.25
N ALA A 12 -12.54 -3.72 -22.18
CA ALA A 12 -13.03 -4.88 -21.45
C ALA A 12 -12.52 -6.21 -22.03
N THR A 13 -12.37 -6.28 -23.36
CA THR A 13 -11.84 -7.47 -24.05
C THR A 13 -10.33 -7.61 -23.82
N ALA A 14 -9.57 -6.52 -23.88
CA ALA A 14 -8.14 -6.51 -23.58
C ALA A 14 -7.84 -6.90 -22.12
N VAL A 15 -8.65 -6.38 -21.17
CA VAL A 15 -8.54 -6.73 -19.75
C VAL A 15 -8.89 -8.19 -19.51
N ARG A 16 -9.93 -8.73 -20.18
CA ARG A 16 -10.30 -10.15 -20.08
C ARG A 16 -9.20 -11.07 -20.64
N ALA A 17 -8.63 -10.71 -21.79
CA ALA A 17 -7.53 -11.46 -22.40
C ALA A 17 -6.27 -11.45 -21.50
N LEU A 18 -5.95 -10.31 -20.90
CA LEU A 18 -4.83 -10.19 -19.96
C LEU A 18 -5.07 -11.03 -18.70
N ARG A 19 -6.29 -11.00 -18.14
CA ARG A 19 -6.66 -11.81 -16.97
C ARG A 19 -6.56 -13.31 -17.26
N GLN A 20 -7.02 -13.74 -18.43
CA GLN A 20 -6.92 -15.13 -18.88
C GLN A 20 -5.46 -15.57 -18.98
N GLN A 21 -4.62 -14.76 -19.63
CA GLN A 21 -3.19 -15.05 -19.80
C GLN A 21 -2.44 -15.13 -18.45
N LEU A 22 -2.82 -14.31 -17.47
CA LEU A 22 -2.26 -14.34 -16.13
C LEU A 22 -2.73 -15.57 -15.33
N ALA A 23 -4.02 -15.92 -15.43
CA ALA A 23 -4.57 -17.11 -14.80
C ALA A 23 -3.91 -18.39 -15.32
N GLU A 24 -3.71 -18.50 -16.63
CA GLU A 24 -3.00 -19.64 -17.25
C GLU A 24 -1.55 -19.76 -16.79
N ARG A 25 -0.85 -18.63 -16.65
CA ARG A 25 0.52 -18.60 -16.13
C ARG A 25 0.59 -19.05 -14.67
N ALA A 26 -0.33 -18.59 -13.84
CA ALA A 26 -0.41 -18.99 -12.43
C ALA A 26 -0.74 -20.49 -12.29
N ALA A 27 -1.69 -20.99 -13.08
CA ALA A 27 -2.02 -22.42 -13.12
C ALA A 27 -0.83 -23.27 -13.61
N ALA A 28 -0.07 -22.80 -14.61
CA ALA A 28 1.12 -23.50 -15.08
C ALA A 28 2.18 -23.66 -13.97
N VAL A 29 2.35 -22.65 -13.11
CA VAL A 29 3.25 -22.74 -11.94
C VAL A 29 2.75 -23.77 -10.93
N LEU A 30 1.45 -23.73 -10.59
CA LEU A 30 0.85 -24.71 -9.67
C LEU A 30 0.89 -26.14 -10.22
N ARG A 31 0.79 -26.34 -11.53
CA ARG A 31 0.96 -27.66 -12.13
C ARG A 31 2.41 -28.16 -12.06
N GLN A 32 3.38 -27.26 -12.11
CA GLN A 32 4.81 -27.59 -12.05
C GLN A 32 5.32 -27.81 -10.62
N ASP A 33 4.59 -27.33 -9.61
CA ASP A 33 4.94 -27.47 -8.19
C ASP A 33 3.79 -28.14 -7.39
N PRO A 34 3.87 -29.46 -7.18
CA PRO A 34 2.84 -30.22 -6.48
C PRO A 34 2.62 -29.81 -5.02
N GLU A 35 3.66 -29.31 -4.34
CA GLU A 35 3.54 -28.85 -2.94
C GLU A 35 2.85 -27.50 -2.86
N LEU A 36 3.26 -26.54 -3.70
CA LEU A 36 2.61 -25.23 -3.83
C LEU A 36 1.12 -25.38 -4.17
N ARG A 37 0.79 -26.32 -5.06
CA ARG A 37 -0.59 -26.64 -5.41
C ARG A 37 -1.38 -27.20 -4.24
N SER A 38 -0.79 -28.09 -3.45
CA SER A 38 -1.45 -28.67 -2.28
C SER A 38 -1.75 -27.58 -1.25
N THR A 39 -0.77 -26.73 -0.95
CA THR A 39 -0.95 -25.60 -0.03
C THR A 39 -2.00 -24.63 -0.54
N ALA A 40 -1.99 -24.30 -1.83
CA ALA A 40 -2.99 -23.40 -2.43
C ALA A 40 -4.42 -23.96 -2.34
N ILE A 41 -4.60 -25.27 -2.49
CA ILE A 41 -5.92 -25.92 -2.34
C ILE A 41 -6.33 -25.96 -0.85
N GLU A 42 -5.39 -26.25 0.04
CA GLU A 42 -5.64 -26.39 1.48
C GLU A 42 -6.03 -25.07 2.14
N VAL A 43 -5.38 -23.97 1.74
CA VAL A 43 -5.70 -22.63 2.25
C VAL A 43 -6.90 -21.99 1.53
N GLY A 44 -7.57 -22.75 0.65
CA GLY A 44 -8.76 -22.31 -0.08
C GLY A 44 -8.49 -21.37 -1.24
N LEU A 45 -7.22 -21.10 -1.58
CA LEU A 45 -6.85 -20.14 -2.61
C LEU A 45 -7.38 -20.53 -3.99
N VAL A 46 -7.23 -21.78 -4.40
CA VAL A 46 -7.78 -22.29 -5.67
C VAL A 46 -8.40 -23.66 -5.43
N ASP A 47 -9.47 -23.99 -6.14
CA ASP A 47 -9.94 -25.37 -6.15
C ASP A 47 -9.16 -26.20 -7.19
N ARG A 48 -9.34 -27.53 -7.14
CA ARG A 48 -8.69 -28.44 -8.10
C ARG A 48 -9.13 -28.15 -9.54
N ALA A 49 -10.39 -27.76 -9.75
CA ALA A 49 -10.93 -27.50 -11.08
C ALA A 49 -10.31 -26.26 -11.73
N TRP A 50 -9.96 -25.23 -10.94
CA TRP A 50 -9.29 -24.02 -11.41
C TRP A 50 -7.86 -24.28 -11.90
N VAL A 51 -7.13 -25.21 -11.26
CA VAL A 51 -5.77 -25.55 -11.67
C VAL A 51 -5.76 -26.21 -13.06
N ASP A 52 -6.80 -26.99 -13.36
CA ASP A 52 -6.94 -27.67 -14.63
C ASP A 52 -7.53 -26.72 -15.70
N GLU A 53 -8.55 -25.95 -15.36
CA GLU A 53 -9.25 -24.99 -16.22
C GLU A 53 -9.25 -23.56 -15.64
N PRO A 54 -8.13 -22.82 -15.75
CA PRO A 54 -8.02 -21.47 -15.23
C PRO A 54 -8.85 -20.50 -16.08
N GLY A 55 -9.75 -19.75 -15.43
CA GLY A 55 -10.52 -18.67 -16.06
C GLY A 55 -12.05 -18.84 -16.04
N GLU A 56 -12.56 -20.06 -15.89
CA GLU A 56 -14.01 -20.33 -15.79
C GLU A 56 -14.51 -20.45 -14.35
N HIS A 57 -13.60 -20.63 -13.39
CA HIS A 57 -13.93 -20.75 -11.97
C HIS A 57 -13.38 -19.57 -11.15
N PRO A 58 -14.17 -18.97 -10.25
CA PRO A 58 -13.68 -17.91 -9.36
C PRO A 58 -12.80 -18.48 -8.25
N VAL A 59 -11.63 -17.89 -8.05
CA VAL A 59 -10.78 -18.05 -6.85
C VAL A 59 -11.63 -17.72 -5.62
N ARG A 60 -11.95 -18.69 -4.77
CA ARG A 60 -12.86 -18.48 -3.63
C ARG A 60 -12.09 -18.21 -2.34
N THR A 61 -12.39 -17.06 -1.73
CA THR A 61 -12.08 -16.65 -0.33
C THR A 61 -10.62 -16.66 0.10
N SER A 62 -9.85 -15.69 -0.42
CA SER A 62 -9.01 -14.75 0.35
C SER A 62 -8.53 -13.71 -0.65
N SER A 63 -8.43 -12.44 -0.24
CA SER A 63 -8.12 -11.30 -1.11
C SER A 63 -6.98 -11.65 -2.10
N PRO A 64 -7.16 -11.44 -3.42
CA PRO A 64 -6.13 -11.70 -4.44
C PRO A 64 -4.77 -11.06 -4.13
N VAL A 65 -4.74 -10.05 -3.27
CA VAL A 65 -3.55 -9.31 -2.83
C VAL A 65 -2.66 -10.12 -1.88
N GLU A 66 -3.21 -10.91 -0.95
CA GLU A 66 -2.41 -11.70 0.01
C GLU A 66 -1.63 -12.84 -0.68
N VAL A 67 -2.15 -13.28 -1.82
CA VAL A 67 -1.61 -14.39 -2.60
C VAL A 67 -0.50 -13.89 -3.49
N VAL A 68 -0.70 -12.73 -4.12
CA VAL A 68 0.37 -12.03 -4.84
C VAL A 68 1.50 -11.64 -3.88
N GLN A 69 1.17 -11.29 -2.63
CA GLN A 69 2.15 -11.00 -1.57
C GLN A 69 2.97 -12.24 -1.17
N ARG A 70 2.34 -13.39 -0.94
CA ARG A 70 3.06 -14.67 -0.69
C ARG A 70 3.78 -15.22 -1.92
N PHE A 71 3.30 -14.92 -3.13
CA PHE A 71 3.95 -15.33 -4.38
C PHE A 71 5.17 -14.45 -4.69
N LEU A 72 5.16 -13.18 -4.30
CA LEU A 72 6.34 -12.32 -4.24
C LEU A 72 7.37 -12.86 -3.24
N GLU A 73 6.94 -13.30 -2.06
CA GLU A 73 7.84 -13.91 -1.05
C GLU A 73 8.58 -15.16 -1.56
N ARG A 74 7.99 -15.99 -2.44
CA ARG A 74 8.67 -17.18 -3.01
C ARG A 74 9.34 -16.98 -4.37
N SER A 75 8.90 -16.00 -5.18
CA SER A 75 9.49 -15.75 -6.51
C SER A 75 10.85 -15.02 -6.44
N ILE A 76 11.26 -14.56 -5.26
CA ILE A 76 12.54 -13.92 -4.96
C ILE A 76 13.72 -14.92 -4.97
N GLU A 77 13.47 -16.23 -5.01
CA GLU A 77 14.55 -17.24 -5.08
C GLU A 77 15.33 -17.28 -6.41
N ARG A 78 14.94 -16.55 -7.48
CA ARG A 78 15.60 -16.72 -8.79
C ARG A 78 16.10 -15.50 -9.57
N LYS A 79 15.67 -14.24 -9.36
CA LYS A 79 16.29 -13.06 -10.02
C LYS A 79 16.11 -11.72 -9.26
N PRO A 80 17.14 -10.88 -9.08
CA PRO A 80 17.21 -9.89 -7.99
C PRO A 80 16.91 -8.41 -8.35
N SER A 81 16.20 -8.09 -9.45
CA SER A 81 16.27 -6.72 -10.02
C SER A 81 14.96 -6.01 -10.36
N VAL A 82 13.82 -6.29 -9.72
CA VAL A 82 12.53 -5.63 -10.11
C VAL A 82 11.88 -4.80 -8.99
N LEU A 83 12.25 -4.96 -7.72
CA LEU A 83 11.55 -4.29 -6.61
C LEU A 83 11.90 -2.79 -6.45
N GLY A 84 13.08 -2.35 -6.89
CA GLY A 84 13.50 -0.94 -6.79
C GLY A 84 12.81 0.03 -7.77
N GLY A 85 11.98 -0.46 -8.71
CA GLY A 85 11.31 0.37 -9.72
C GLY A 85 9.80 0.49 -9.55
N VAL A 86 9.21 -0.31 -8.64
CA VAL A 86 7.76 -0.47 -8.49
C VAL A 86 7.34 0.28 -7.23
N GLY A 87 7.37 1.63 -7.30
CA GLY A 87 6.97 2.49 -6.20
C GLY A 87 5.52 2.22 -5.74
N LEU A 88 5.17 2.69 -4.54
CA LEU A 88 3.91 2.49 -3.81
C LEU A 88 2.64 2.52 -4.69
N SER A 89 2.61 3.35 -5.74
CA SER A 89 1.49 3.44 -6.68
C SER A 89 1.28 2.24 -7.61
N ALA A 90 2.33 1.49 -7.95
CA ALA A 90 2.15 0.26 -8.71
C ALA A 90 1.52 -0.83 -7.82
N ILE A 91 1.73 -0.77 -6.52
CA ILE A 91 1.07 -1.66 -5.54
C ILE A 91 -0.38 -1.21 -5.30
N GLN A 92 -0.66 0.10 -5.29
CA GLN A 92 -2.04 0.61 -5.32
C GLN A 92 -2.80 0.14 -6.57
N LEU A 93 -2.14 0.13 -7.74
CA LEU A 93 -2.75 -0.34 -8.99
C LEU A 93 -3.07 -1.84 -8.95
N LEU A 94 -2.23 -2.65 -8.29
CA LEU A 94 -2.47 -4.08 -8.08
C LEU A 94 -3.61 -4.33 -7.09
N ALA A 95 -3.74 -3.48 -6.06
CA ALA A 95 -4.83 -3.55 -5.08
C ALA A 95 -6.19 -3.15 -5.68
N ALA A 96 -6.22 -2.29 -6.70
CA ALA A 96 -7.44 -1.91 -7.43
C ALA A 96 -8.08 -3.08 -8.23
N GLY A 97 -7.49 -4.27 -8.23
CA GLY A 97 -7.97 -5.46 -8.94
C GLY A 97 -9.17 -6.18 -8.31
N SER A 98 -9.59 -5.83 -7.09
CA SER A 98 -10.79 -6.37 -6.46
C SER A 98 -11.99 -5.43 -6.59
N THR A 99 -12.47 -5.23 -7.82
CA THR A 99 -13.76 -4.58 -8.05
C THR A 99 -14.88 -5.60 -7.94
N THR A 100 -15.49 -5.71 -6.78
CA THR A 100 -16.93 -6.04 -6.67
C THR A 100 -17.68 -4.75 -6.35
N GLU A 101 -18.82 -4.59 -7.00
CA GLU A 101 -19.65 -3.38 -7.07
C GLU A 101 -20.31 -2.98 -5.73
N ASP A 102 -19.54 -2.79 -4.66
CA ASP A 102 -19.99 -2.08 -3.46
C ASP A 102 -19.27 -0.73 -3.37
N GLY A 103 -19.76 0.23 -4.15
CA GLY A 103 -19.33 1.62 -4.08
C GLY A 103 -19.85 2.29 -2.81
N GLY A 104 -19.13 2.15 -1.71
CA GLY A 104 -19.38 2.95 -0.50
C GLY A 104 -19.31 4.44 -0.81
N SER A 105 -20.10 5.24 -0.09
CA SER A 105 -19.95 6.70 -0.13
C SER A 105 -18.54 7.08 0.36
N PRO A 106 -17.85 8.04 -0.29
CA PRO A 106 -16.61 8.57 0.25
C PRO A 106 -16.84 9.06 1.68
N ILE A 107 -15.89 8.77 2.56
CA ILE A 107 -15.90 9.22 3.96
C ILE A 107 -14.69 10.12 4.21
N PRO A 108 -14.84 11.19 5.02
CA PRO A 108 -13.70 11.97 5.50
C PRO A 108 -12.77 11.10 6.34
N ILE A 109 -11.47 11.12 6.04
CA ILE A 109 -10.48 10.31 6.73
C ILE A 109 -9.09 10.93 6.67
N ALA A 110 -8.27 10.69 7.70
CA ALA A 110 -6.86 11.01 7.66
C ALA A 110 -6.06 9.74 7.31
N ILE A 111 -5.15 9.87 6.35
CA ILE A 111 -4.39 8.78 5.76
C ILE A 111 -2.91 9.06 6.02
N THR A 112 -2.19 8.05 6.48
CA THR A 112 -0.75 8.12 6.66
C THR A 112 -0.10 6.98 5.90
N PHE A 113 0.88 7.30 5.08
CA PHE A 113 1.81 6.32 4.54
C PHE A 113 3.14 6.43 5.24
N THR A 114 3.75 5.29 5.56
CA THR A 114 5.10 5.21 6.08
C THR A 114 5.94 4.29 5.21
N ASP A 115 7.26 4.48 5.24
CA ASP A 115 8.22 3.72 4.44
C ASP A 115 9.58 3.69 5.15
N LEU A 116 10.32 2.58 5.07
CA LEU A 116 11.64 2.45 5.69
C LEU A 116 12.74 2.83 4.69
N GLU A 117 13.35 4.00 4.92
CA GLU A 117 14.44 4.48 4.08
C GLU A 117 15.63 3.51 4.15
N GLY A 118 16.06 3.02 2.97
CA GLY A 118 17.20 2.11 2.85
C GLY A 118 16.87 0.64 3.08
N PHE A 119 15.60 0.25 3.27
CA PHE A 119 15.21 -1.14 3.49
C PHE A 119 15.71 -2.09 2.39
N THR A 120 15.56 -1.71 1.11
CA THR A 120 16.06 -2.53 -0.01
C THR A 120 17.56 -2.77 0.06
N SER A 121 18.34 -1.76 0.43
CA SER A 121 19.80 -1.88 0.58
C SER A 121 20.17 -2.73 1.79
N PHE A 122 19.39 -2.65 2.87
CA PHE A 122 19.54 -3.50 4.05
C PHE A 122 19.27 -4.97 3.70
N THR A 123 18.17 -5.29 3.03
CA THR A 123 17.88 -6.67 2.57
C THR A 123 19.00 -7.22 1.69
N ALA A 124 19.53 -6.41 0.77
CA ALA A 124 20.60 -6.83 -0.13
C ALA A 124 21.94 -7.09 0.60
N SER A 125 22.18 -6.47 1.75
CA SER A 125 23.43 -6.60 2.51
C SER A 125 23.34 -7.63 3.64
N GLU A 126 22.25 -7.63 4.40
CA GLU A 126 22.05 -8.47 5.59
C GLU A 126 21.27 -9.77 5.30
N GLY A 127 20.63 -9.85 4.14
CA GLY A 127 19.84 -11.01 3.71
C GLY A 127 18.39 -10.99 4.18
N ASP A 128 17.58 -11.86 3.57
CA ASP A 128 16.12 -11.87 3.73
C ASP A 128 15.66 -12.21 5.15
N GLU A 129 16.37 -13.11 5.84
CA GLU A 129 16.02 -13.52 7.22
C GLU A 129 16.12 -12.33 8.19
N HIS A 130 17.23 -11.59 8.15
CA HIS A 130 17.40 -10.38 8.97
C HIS A 130 16.39 -9.28 8.59
N ALA A 131 16.07 -9.14 7.31
CA ALA A 131 15.05 -8.18 6.86
C ALA A 131 13.66 -8.53 7.38
N LEU A 132 13.28 -9.81 7.39
CA LEU A 132 12.02 -10.29 7.92
C LEU A 132 11.91 -10.08 9.43
N ASP A 133 12.98 -10.37 10.18
CA ASP A 133 13.03 -10.13 11.63
C ASP A 133 12.91 -8.64 11.98
N LEU A 134 13.58 -7.78 11.20
CA LEU A 134 13.49 -6.33 11.34
C LEU A 134 12.07 -5.83 11.10
N LEU A 135 11.39 -6.31 10.03
CA LEU A 135 9.99 -5.98 9.76
C LEU A 135 9.06 -6.48 10.88
N ALA A 136 9.27 -7.70 11.37
CA ALA A 136 8.48 -8.24 12.48
C ALA A 136 8.64 -7.41 13.75
N GLN A 137 9.84 -6.92 14.05
CA GLN A 137 10.06 -5.98 15.15
C GLN A 137 9.36 -4.64 14.90
N HIS A 138 9.51 -4.07 13.70
CA HIS A 138 8.87 -2.81 13.34
C HIS A 138 7.34 -2.88 13.51
N HIS A 139 6.70 -3.94 13.00
CA HIS A 139 5.25 -4.12 13.12
C HIS A 139 4.77 -4.29 14.57
N ARG A 140 5.59 -4.87 15.46
CA ARG A 140 5.27 -4.94 16.90
C ARG A 140 5.23 -3.56 17.55
N THR A 141 6.05 -2.62 17.09
CA THR A 141 6.07 -1.22 17.56
C THR A 141 4.93 -0.39 16.98
N VAL A 142 4.63 -0.57 15.68
CA VAL A 142 3.59 0.21 14.98
C VAL A 142 2.21 0.01 15.60
N GLY A 143 1.83 -1.25 15.84
CA GLY A 143 0.47 -1.59 16.26
C GLY A 143 -0.02 -0.81 17.50
N PRO A 144 0.75 -0.81 18.61
CA PRO A 144 0.44 -0.01 19.80
C PRO A 144 0.29 1.49 19.54
N ILE A 145 1.20 2.11 18.77
CA ILE A 145 1.17 3.56 18.46
C ILE A 145 -0.08 3.91 17.64
N VAL A 146 -0.36 3.12 16.60
CA VAL A 146 -1.54 3.35 15.75
C VAL A 146 -2.83 3.21 16.55
N ARG A 147 -2.94 2.18 17.41
CA ARG A 147 -4.13 1.96 18.24
C ARG A 147 -4.31 3.01 19.33
N SER A 148 -3.23 3.50 19.95
CA SER A 148 -3.32 4.53 21.01
C SER A 148 -3.91 5.84 20.48
N ARG A 149 -3.76 6.09 19.16
CA ARG A 149 -4.34 7.24 18.44
C ARG A 149 -5.67 6.92 17.75
N GLY A 150 -6.27 5.75 18.03
CA GLY A 150 -7.55 5.32 17.44
C GLY A 150 -7.48 4.96 15.95
N GLY A 151 -6.26 4.85 15.40
CA GLY A 151 -6.03 4.51 14.01
C GLY A 151 -6.09 3.01 13.73
N ARG A 152 -5.97 2.68 12.44
CA ARG A 152 -5.95 1.30 11.92
C ARG A 152 -4.81 1.15 10.93
N VAL A 153 -4.16 -0.02 10.96
CA VAL A 153 -3.29 -0.45 9.87
C VAL A 153 -4.21 -0.99 8.78
N VAL A 154 -4.35 -0.26 7.69
CA VAL A 154 -5.20 -0.63 6.54
C VAL A 154 -4.53 -1.76 5.77
N LYS A 155 -3.27 -1.56 5.40
CA LYS A 155 -2.47 -2.60 4.73
C LYS A 155 -0.97 -2.42 4.95
N ARG A 156 -0.25 -3.52 4.77
CA ARG A 156 1.21 -3.59 4.80
C ARG A 156 1.70 -3.83 3.39
N ILE A 157 2.67 -3.05 2.94
CA ILE A 157 3.15 -3.03 1.56
C ILE A 157 4.67 -3.17 1.60
N GLY A 158 5.16 -4.41 1.74
CA GLY A 158 6.57 -4.65 2.02
C GLY A 158 6.97 -4.02 3.35
N ASP A 159 7.90 -3.07 3.30
CA ASP A 159 8.36 -2.25 4.41
C ASP A 159 7.53 -0.97 4.65
N GLY A 160 6.68 -0.62 3.68
CA GLY A 160 5.74 0.48 3.79
C GLY A 160 4.43 0.10 4.46
N LEU A 161 3.76 1.08 5.07
CA LEU A 161 2.47 0.89 5.71
C LEU A 161 1.48 1.92 5.23
N MET A 162 0.22 1.51 5.11
CA MET A 162 -0.91 2.40 4.95
C MET A 162 -1.75 2.37 6.23
N LEU A 163 -1.94 3.53 6.80
CA LEU A 163 -2.63 3.74 8.06
C LEU A 163 -3.79 4.70 7.85
N SER A 164 -4.85 4.53 8.62
CA SER A 164 -5.97 5.45 8.66
C SER A 164 -6.30 5.88 10.08
N PHE A 165 -6.75 7.11 10.23
CA PHE A 165 -7.05 7.72 11.51
C PHE A 165 -8.39 8.47 11.49
N PRO A 166 -9.09 8.52 12.63
CA PRO A 166 -10.37 9.20 12.74
C PRO A 166 -10.25 10.73 12.70
N SER A 167 -9.04 11.29 12.91
CA SER A 167 -8.81 12.73 12.85
C SER A 167 -7.41 13.06 12.30
N PRO A 168 -7.24 14.25 11.68
CA PRO A 168 -5.94 14.80 11.30
C PRO A 168 -4.91 14.85 12.44
N GLU A 169 -5.33 15.30 13.63
CA GLU A 169 -4.48 15.37 14.83
C GLU A 169 -3.91 13.99 15.21
N ALA A 170 -4.78 12.97 15.24
CA ALA A 170 -4.37 11.61 15.55
C ALA A 170 -3.33 11.06 14.55
N ALA A 171 -3.52 11.36 13.26
CA ALA A 171 -2.61 10.96 12.21
C ALA A 171 -1.23 11.64 12.34
N VAL A 172 -1.21 12.94 12.62
CA VAL A 172 0.02 13.71 12.85
C VAL A 172 0.81 13.17 14.04
N HIS A 173 0.17 12.99 15.20
CA HIS A 173 0.86 12.46 16.37
C HIS A 173 1.38 11.04 16.15
N ALA A 174 0.57 10.17 15.54
CA ALA A 174 1.01 8.81 15.22
C ALA A 174 2.22 8.82 14.27
N ALA A 175 2.20 9.65 13.23
CA ALA A 175 3.30 9.75 12.27
C ALA A 175 4.61 10.18 12.95
N LEU A 176 4.55 11.19 13.84
CA LEU A 176 5.71 11.65 14.61
C LEU A 176 6.25 10.56 15.54
N GLU A 177 5.38 9.90 16.32
CA GLU A 177 5.79 8.78 17.20
C GLU A 177 6.41 7.62 16.42
N LEU A 178 5.87 7.30 15.24
CA LEU A 178 6.38 6.23 14.38
C LEU A 178 7.77 6.57 13.83
N VAL A 179 7.98 7.82 13.41
CA VAL A 179 9.26 8.32 12.90
C VAL A 179 10.34 8.36 13.98
N ASP A 180 9.96 8.55 15.25
CA ASP A 180 10.87 8.50 16.41
C ASP A 180 11.15 7.07 16.91
N ALA A 181 10.36 6.08 16.48
CA ALA A 181 10.51 4.68 16.85
C ALA A 181 10.82 3.75 15.65
N PRO A 182 11.75 4.10 14.75
CA PRO A 182 12.08 3.25 13.63
C PRO A 182 12.87 2.02 14.11
N PRO A 183 12.85 0.92 13.35
CA PRO A 183 13.71 -0.23 13.63
C PRO A 183 15.16 0.10 13.27
N PRO A 184 16.12 0.11 14.22
CA PRO A 184 17.52 0.37 13.89
C PRO A 184 18.07 -0.72 12.95
N PRO A 185 18.95 -0.38 11.98
CA PRO A 185 19.55 0.94 11.74
C PRO A 185 18.75 1.85 10.81
N LEU A 186 17.56 1.43 10.37
CA LEU A 186 16.78 2.15 9.36
C LEU A 186 16.11 3.39 9.95
N ARG A 187 15.74 4.30 9.06
CA ARG A 187 14.95 5.49 9.39
C ARG A 187 13.58 5.35 8.76
N LEU A 188 12.55 5.70 9.49
CA LEU A 188 11.19 5.73 8.95
C LEU A 188 10.90 7.14 8.43
N ARG A 189 10.18 7.22 7.32
CA ARG A 189 9.58 8.47 6.82
C ARG A 189 8.07 8.33 6.79
N ALA A 190 7.36 9.45 6.90
CA ALA A 190 5.91 9.44 6.85
C ALA A 190 5.33 10.61 6.05
N GLY A 191 4.23 10.35 5.36
CA GLY A 191 3.40 11.36 4.71
C GLY A 191 1.97 11.28 5.21
N VAL A 192 1.40 12.44 5.56
CA VAL A 192 0.07 12.54 6.16
C VAL A 192 -0.81 13.47 5.34
N HIS A 193 -2.01 13.02 5.00
CA HIS A 193 -3.00 13.82 4.29
C HIS A 193 -4.41 13.51 4.83
N CYS A 194 -5.34 14.44 4.69
CA CYS A 194 -6.75 14.21 4.98
C CYS A 194 -7.62 14.64 3.80
N GLY A 195 -8.63 13.83 3.52
CA GLY A 195 -9.55 14.03 2.40
C GLY A 195 -10.65 12.99 2.48
N GLU A 196 -11.14 12.54 1.33
CA GLU A 196 -12.17 11.53 1.24
C GLU A 196 -11.62 10.23 0.64
N ALA A 197 -12.05 9.10 1.20
CA ALA A 197 -11.76 7.79 0.63
C ALA A 197 -13.00 6.90 0.63
N VAL A 198 -13.09 6.03 -0.36
CA VAL A 198 -14.08 4.96 -0.40
C VAL A 198 -13.50 3.75 0.32
N VAL A 199 -14.23 3.26 1.31
CA VAL A 199 -13.92 1.98 1.98
C VAL A 199 -14.36 0.84 1.08
N SER A 200 -13.44 -0.05 0.72
CA SER A 200 -13.72 -1.25 -0.07
C SER A 200 -13.17 -2.46 0.66
N GLY A 201 -14.05 -3.20 1.35
CA GLY A 201 -13.64 -4.24 2.30
C GLY A 201 -12.79 -3.64 3.42
N ASP A 202 -11.55 -4.13 3.56
CA ASP A 202 -10.56 -3.62 4.52
C ASP A 202 -9.56 -2.61 3.90
N ASP A 203 -9.79 -2.16 2.66
CA ASP A 203 -8.92 -1.21 1.95
C ASP A 203 -9.56 0.18 1.77
N LEU A 204 -8.73 1.17 1.44
CA LEU A 204 -9.16 2.52 1.06
C LEU A 204 -8.70 2.86 -0.35
N ILE A 205 -9.62 3.39 -1.14
CA ILE A 205 -9.40 3.79 -2.53
C ILE A 205 -9.85 5.24 -2.71
N GLY A 206 -9.06 6.03 -3.42
CA GLY A 206 -9.42 7.42 -3.71
C GLY A 206 -8.25 8.22 -4.24
N HIS A 207 -8.54 9.41 -4.74
CA HIS A 207 -7.51 10.38 -5.12
C HIS A 207 -6.65 10.77 -3.92
N ASP A 208 -7.27 11.04 -2.77
CA ASP A 208 -6.59 11.48 -1.55
C ASP A 208 -5.68 10.39 -0.96
N VAL A 209 -5.99 9.11 -1.22
CA VAL A 209 -5.09 7.98 -0.90
C VAL A 209 -3.80 8.08 -1.72
N ASN A 210 -3.87 8.47 -2.99
CA ASN A 210 -2.70 8.65 -3.84
C ASN A 210 -1.91 9.89 -3.44
N VAL A 211 -2.59 10.98 -3.06
CA VAL A 211 -1.93 12.19 -2.53
C VAL A 211 -1.10 11.83 -1.29
N ALA A 212 -1.71 11.17 -0.30
CA ALA A 212 -1.02 10.75 0.92
C ALA A 212 0.23 9.90 0.64
N ALA A 213 0.12 8.94 -0.28
CA ALA A 213 1.24 8.09 -0.72
C ALA A 213 2.39 8.93 -1.30
N ARG A 214 2.07 9.94 -2.11
CA ARG A 214 3.10 10.80 -2.72
C ARG A 214 3.75 11.79 -1.76
N VAL A 215 3.01 12.25 -0.76
CA VAL A 215 3.57 13.06 0.32
C VAL A 215 4.60 12.22 1.10
N ALA A 216 4.32 10.94 1.34
CA ALA A 216 5.27 10.04 2.00
C ALA A 216 6.52 9.77 1.15
N ASP A 217 6.34 9.54 -0.17
CA ASP A 217 7.46 9.36 -1.11
C ASP A 217 8.42 10.56 -1.14
N ALA A 218 7.89 11.78 -0.93
CA ALA A 218 8.66 13.02 -0.90
C ALA A 218 9.36 13.28 0.44
N ALA A 219 8.96 12.59 1.51
CA ALA A 219 9.60 12.71 2.81
C ALA A 219 10.98 12.03 2.80
N THR A 220 11.92 12.59 3.56
CA THR A 220 13.22 11.97 3.84
C THR A 220 13.12 11.09 5.09
N GLY A 221 14.03 10.12 5.25
CA GLY A 221 14.10 9.32 6.47
C GLY A 221 14.17 10.21 7.70
N GLY A 222 13.43 9.86 8.74
CA GLY A 222 13.31 10.63 9.98
C GLY A 222 12.42 11.87 9.90
N ALA A 223 11.71 12.10 8.79
CA ALA A 223 10.84 13.25 8.61
C ALA A 223 9.36 12.84 8.42
N VAL A 224 8.48 13.72 8.89
CA VAL A 224 7.05 13.68 8.60
C VAL A 224 6.73 14.87 7.68
N LEU A 225 6.12 14.60 6.54
CA LEU A 225 5.50 15.62 5.68
C LEU A 225 3.98 15.54 5.78
N THR A 226 3.33 16.68 5.70
CA THR A 226 1.87 16.75 5.57
C THR A 226 1.45 17.77 4.55
N THR A 227 0.27 17.61 3.94
CA THR A 227 -0.28 18.65 3.06
C THR A 227 -0.76 19.86 3.86
N VAL A 228 -0.79 21.02 3.22
CA VAL A 228 -1.30 22.25 3.83
C VAL A 228 -2.78 22.12 4.19
N GLU A 229 -3.58 21.38 3.41
CA GLU A 229 -4.98 21.13 3.72
C GLU A 229 -5.13 20.39 5.06
N LEU A 230 -4.27 19.41 5.34
CA LEU A 230 -4.29 18.73 6.63
C LEU A 230 -3.90 19.67 7.77
N ARG A 231 -2.85 20.46 7.58
CA ARG A 231 -2.41 21.47 8.56
C ARG A 231 -3.55 22.45 8.87
N ASP A 232 -4.25 22.92 7.85
CA ASP A 232 -5.31 23.90 8.01
C ASP A 232 -6.56 23.27 8.64
N ALA A 233 -6.85 21.99 8.34
CA ALA A 233 -7.94 21.23 8.95
C ALA A 233 -7.71 20.93 10.43
N VAL A 234 -6.46 20.63 10.83
CA VAL A 234 -6.10 20.37 12.24
C VAL A 234 -5.94 21.65 13.05
N GLY A 235 -5.48 22.73 12.41
CA GLY A 235 -5.18 23.98 13.07
C GLY A 235 -3.95 23.89 14.00
N PRO A 236 -3.78 24.84 14.92
CA PRO A 236 -2.63 24.86 15.81
C PRO A 236 -2.70 23.75 16.86
N LEU A 237 -1.68 22.89 16.89
CA LEU A 237 -1.44 21.91 17.94
C LEU A 237 -0.46 22.45 18.98
N ARG A 238 -0.52 21.97 20.23
CA ARG A 238 0.25 22.52 21.37
C ARG A 238 1.73 22.12 21.35
N ASP A 239 2.00 20.91 20.90
CA ASP A 239 3.27 20.19 20.97
C ASP A 239 3.85 19.90 19.58
N VAL A 240 3.18 20.34 18.53
CA VAL A 240 3.60 20.15 17.13
C VAL A 240 3.89 21.49 16.46
N ALA A 241 4.99 21.53 15.71
CA ALA A 241 5.33 22.62 14.80
C ALA A 241 5.10 22.19 13.36
N PHE A 242 4.48 23.08 12.58
CA PHE A 242 4.37 22.96 11.13
C PHE A 242 5.38 23.92 10.50
N GLY A 243 6.20 23.39 9.60
CA GLY A 243 7.19 24.14 8.85
C GLY A 243 6.57 25.12 7.85
N ILE A 244 7.45 25.84 7.16
CA ILE A 244 7.04 26.73 6.08
C ILE A 244 6.51 25.87 4.92
N PRO A 245 5.32 26.17 4.35
CA PRO A 245 4.82 25.46 3.19
C PRO A 245 5.74 25.55 1.97
N GLU A 246 5.82 24.44 1.26
CA GLU A 246 6.59 24.27 0.03
C GLU A 246 5.68 23.62 -1.02
N SER A 247 5.68 24.14 -2.25
CA SER A 247 4.88 23.58 -3.34
C SER A 247 5.68 22.53 -4.11
N LEU A 248 5.22 21.28 -4.09
CA LEU A 248 5.93 20.16 -4.72
C LEU A 248 5.12 19.58 -5.90
N ARG A 249 5.81 19.33 -7.03
CA ARG A 249 5.26 18.53 -8.11
C ARG A 249 5.51 17.05 -7.83
N LEU A 250 4.45 16.35 -7.45
CA LEU A 250 4.51 14.94 -7.09
C LEU A 250 4.15 14.04 -8.28
N LYS A 251 4.81 12.89 -8.39
CA LYS A 251 4.65 11.99 -9.53
C LYS A 251 3.21 11.51 -9.69
N GLY A 252 2.61 11.74 -10.85
CA GLY A 252 1.26 11.24 -11.16
C GLY A 252 0.12 12.03 -10.51
N LEU A 253 0.42 13.20 -9.93
CA LEU A 253 -0.57 14.22 -9.61
C LEU A 253 -0.42 15.35 -10.64
N ASP A 254 -1.55 15.84 -11.14
CA ASP A 254 -1.56 16.86 -12.20
C ASP A 254 -1.17 18.24 -11.65
N ASP A 255 -1.68 18.57 -10.46
CA ASP A 255 -1.43 19.83 -9.78
C ASP A 255 -0.31 19.72 -8.73
N PRO A 256 0.47 20.80 -8.51
CA PRO A 256 1.38 20.88 -7.37
C PRO A 256 0.63 20.71 -6.05
N VAL A 257 1.26 20.04 -5.09
CA VAL A 257 0.73 19.86 -3.75
C VAL A 257 1.57 20.68 -2.79
N ASP A 258 0.92 21.55 -2.04
CA ASP A 258 1.58 22.32 -0.98
C ASP A 258 1.73 21.44 0.26
N VAL A 259 2.96 21.25 0.70
CA VAL A 259 3.31 20.42 1.86
C VAL A 259 4.09 21.21 2.88
N CYS A 260 4.13 20.74 4.12
CA CYS A 260 5.01 21.27 5.14
C CYS A 260 5.58 20.14 5.99
N ALA A 261 6.80 20.34 6.49
CA ALA A 261 7.41 19.46 7.47
C ALA A 261 6.70 19.56 8.82
N VAL A 262 6.66 18.46 9.55
CA VAL A 262 6.04 18.37 10.87
C VAL A 262 7.06 17.85 11.87
N SER A 263 7.13 18.48 13.03
CA SER A 263 8.01 18.06 14.13
C SER A 263 7.37 18.30 15.50
N TRP A 264 7.89 17.64 16.52
CA TRP A 264 7.65 18.07 17.91
C TRP A 264 8.20 19.49 18.16
N ARG A 265 7.64 20.18 19.15
CA ARG A 265 8.15 21.45 19.68
C ARG A 265 9.21 21.25 20.77
#